data_AF-A0A955A8W6-F1
#
_entry.id   AF-A0A955A8W6-F1
#
_cell.length_a   1.000
_cell.length_b   1.000
_cell.length_c   1.000
_cell.angle_alpha   90.00
_cell.angle_beta   90.00
_cell.angle_gamma   90.00
#
_symmetry.space_group_name_H-M   'P 1'
#
loop_
_entity.id
_entity.type
_entity.pdbx_description
1 polymer ?
#
loop_
_entity_poly.entity_id
_entity_poly.type
_entity_poly.pdbx_seq_one_letter_code
_entity_poly.pdbx_strand_id
1 'polypeptide(L)'
;MTVSNSNRRSFLATSGFVVAGVASLRSRSAWGAPLAATPRLQLGIQLYSLREFPVAQALEHAAKIGFTQVEFYSGMLPTNASAETIDETRKAVADLGMTISSHGVNHV
;
A
#
# COMPACT_ATOMS: atom_id res chain seq x y z
N MET A 1 26.21 16.17 -65.49
CA MET A 1 25.71 15.29 -64.41
C MET A 1 25.01 16.16 -63.37
N THR A 2 23.68 16.09 -63.31
CA THR A 2 22.89 16.91 -62.40
C THR A 2 22.98 16.31 -61.00
N VAL A 3 23.68 16.98 -60.09
CA VAL A 3 23.76 16.55 -58.68
C VAL A 3 22.37 16.73 -58.07
N SER A 4 21.75 15.61 -57.66
CA SER A 4 20.48 15.61 -56.94
C SER A 4 20.66 16.41 -55.65
N ASN A 5 20.08 17.61 -55.60
CA ASN A 5 20.10 18.46 -54.41
C ASN A 5 19.12 17.87 -53.39
N SER A 6 19.57 16.86 -52.65
CA SER A 6 18.78 16.25 -51.58
C SER A 6 18.42 17.34 -50.57
N ASN A 7 17.16 17.75 -50.59
CA ASN A 7 16.68 18.90 -49.83
C ASN A 7 16.78 18.57 -48.34
N ARG A 8 17.69 19.25 -47.62
CA ARG A 8 17.89 19.10 -46.17
C ARG A 8 16.59 19.14 -45.38
N ARG A 9 15.59 19.90 -45.85
CA ARG A 9 14.25 19.97 -45.25
C ARG A 9 13.50 18.65 -45.37
N SER A 10 13.62 17.95 -46.49
CA SER A 10 13.00 16.64 -46.71
C SER A 10 13.66 15.58 -45.84
N PHE A 11 14.99 15.61 -45.71
CA PHE A 11 15.71 14.70 -44.81
C PHE A 11 15.30 14.86 -43.34
N LEU A 12 15.22 16.11 -42.86
CA LEU A 12 14.77 16.40 -41.50
C LEU A 12 13.30 16.01 -41.28
N ALA A 13 12.43 16.28 -42.25
CA ALA A 13 11.03 15.88 -42.18
C ALA A 13 10.90 14.34 -42.08
N THR A 14 11.55 13.60 -42.98
CA THR A 14 11.52 12.13 -42.97
C THR A 14 12.10 11.55 -41.67
N SER A 15 13.20 12.09 -41.18
CA SER A 15 13.82 11.63 -39.93
C SER A 15 12.91 11.88 -38.71
N GLY A 16 12.20 13.01 -38.67
CA GLY A 16 11.24 13.33 -37.62
C GLY A 16 10.05 12.36 -37.58
N PHE A 17 9.48 12.01 -38.74
CA PHE A 17 8.36 11.07 -38.82
C PHE A 17 8.73 9.65 -38.37
N VAL A 18 9.94 9.18 -38.70
CA VAL A 18 10.40 7.84 -38.28
C VAL A 18 10.57 7.76 -36.76
N VAL A 19 11.14 8.78 -36.12
CA VAL A 19 11.30 8.80 -34.65
C VAL A 19 9.95 8.85 -33.95
N ALA A 20 9.01 9.68 -34.42
CA ALA A 20 7.67 9.75 -33.85
C ALA A 20 6.87 8.43 -34.03
N GLY A 21 7.02 7.78 -35.19
CA GLY A 21 6.40 6.48 -35.48
C GLY A 21 6.92 5.35 -34.59
N VAL A 22 8.24 5.29 -34.34
CA VAL A 22 8.81 4.26 -33.45
C VAL A 22 8.48 4.53 -31.97
N ALA A 23 8.42 5.80 -31.57
CA ALA A 23 8.01 6.17 -30.20
C ALA A 23 6.55 5.82 -29.91
N SER A 24 5.65 6.00 -30.88
CA SER A 24 4.23 5.68 -30.73
C SER A 24 3.95 4.17 -30.71
N LEU A 25 4.73 3.35 -31.42
CA LEU A 25 4.63 1.88 -31.38
C LEU A 25 5.14 1.26 -30.06
N ARG A 26 5.93 2.00 -29.27
CA ARG A 26 6.40 1.60 -27.93
C ARG A 26 5.70 2.31 -26.78
N SER A 27 4.65 3.09 -27.07
CA SER A 27 3.70 3.56 -26.07
C SER A 27 2.97 2.34 -25.48
N ARG A 28 3.62 1.68 -24.52
CA ARG A 28 2.91 0.83 -23.58
C ARG A 28 1.96 1.77 -22.86
N SER A 29 0.66 1.49 -22.95
CA SER A 29 -0.33 2.19 -22.16
C SER A 29 0.18 2.32 -20.73
N ALA A 30 0.35 3.56 -20.25
CA ALA A 30 0.70 3.83 -18.85
C ALA A 30 -0.46 3.50 -17.89
N TRP A 31 -1.56 2.98 -18.44
CA TRP A 31 -2.65 2.42 -17.68
C TRP A 31 -2.15 1.09 -17.15
N GLY A 32 -2.00 1.01 -15.83
CA GLY A 32 -1.49 -0.17 -15.15
C GLY A 32 -2.17 -1.42 -15.68
N ALA A 33 -1.38 -2.46 -15.96
CA ALA A 33 -1.92 -3.78 -16.22
C ALA A 33 -2.93 -4.12 -15.11
N PRO A 34 -4.08 -4.77 -15.42
CA PRO A 34 -4.97 -5.26 -14.37
C PRO A 34 -4.10 -6.08 -13.41
N LEU A 35 -4.00 -5.64 -12.15
CA LEU A 35 -3.15 -6.24 -11.14
C LEU A 35 -3.42 -7.74 -11.12
N ALA A 36 -2.52 -8.53 -11.72
CA ALA A 36 -2.50 -9.96 -11.54
C ALA A 36 -2.35 -10.17 -10.03
N ALA A 37 -3.41 -10.71 -9.39
CA ALA A 37 -3.62 -10.91 -7.94
C ALA A 37 -2.40 -10.56 -7.08
N THR A 38 -2.05 -9.28 -7.04
CA THR A 38 -0.86 -8.84 -6.31
C THR A 38 -1.26 -8.95 -4.85
N PRO A 39 -0.44 -9.57 -3.97
CA PRO A 39 -0.80 -9.71 -2.57
C PRO A 39 -1.25 -8.35 -2.06
N ARG A 40 -2.54 -8.28 -1.70
CA ARG A 40 -3.21 -7.02 -1.40
C ARG A 40 -2.54 -6.47 -0.15
N LEU A 41 -1.88 -5.32 -0.28
CA LEU A 41 -1.31 -4.64 0.88
C LEU A 41 -2.42 -4.49 1.94
N GLN A 42 -2.15 -4.97 3.14
CA GLN A 42 -3.12 -4.88 4.23
C GLN A 42 -2.92 -3.55 4.93
N LEU A 43 -3.97 -2.72 4.92
CA LEU A 43 -4.00 -1.48 5.67
C LEU A 43 -4.41 -1.78 7.11
N GLY A 44 -3.55 -1.41 8.06
CA GLY A 44 -3.79 -1.55 9.49
C GLY A 44 -3.56 -0.24 10.25
N ILE A 45 -3.88 -0.27 11.54
CA ILE A 45 -3.64 0.84 12.47
C ILE A 45 -2.78 0.38 13.64
N GLN A 46 -1.80 1.21 14.02
CA GLN A 46 -1.10 1.06 15.29
C GLN A 46 -1.90 1.75 16.39
N LEU A 47 -2.29 1.00 17.42
CA LEU A 47 -3.21 1.50 18.44
C LEU A 47 -2.62 2.63 19.30
N TYR A 48 -1.32 2.89 19.22
CA TYR A 48 -0.71 4.10 19.80
C TYR A 48 -1.30 5.41 19.23
N SER A 49 -1.83 5.38 18.00
CA SER A 49 -2.60 6.49 17.44
C SER A 49 -3.87 6.81 18.23
N LEU A 50 -4.39 5.84 18.99
CA LEU A 50 -5.59 5.93 19.83
C LEU A 50 -5.28 5.79 21.33
N ARG A 51 -4.03 6.03 21.75
CA ARG A 51 -3.54 5.84 23.13
C ARG A 51 -4.28 6.61 24.24
N GLU A 52 -4.98 7.67 23.87
CA GLU A 52 -5.76 8.47 24.82
C GLU A 52 -7.13 7.81 25.13
N PHE A 53 -7.48 6.73 24.42
CA PHE A 53 -8.69 5.95 24.65
C PHE A 53 -8.38 4.64 25.39
N PRO A 54 -9.31 4.14 26.23
CA PRO A 54 -9.24 2.78 26.73
C PRO A 54 -9.21 1.75 25.59
N VAL A 55 -8.51 0.62 25.80
CA VAL A 55 -8.29 -0.42 24.76
C VAL A 55 -9.58 -0.84 24.05
N ALA A 56 -10.65 -1.10 24.81
CA ALA A 56 -11.94 -1.50 24.23
C ALA A 56 -12.50 -0.43 23.28
N GLN A 57 -12.45 0.85 23.67
CA GLN A 57 -12.91 1.96 22.83
C GLN A 57 -12.00 2.18 21.62
N ALA A 58 -10.69 2.02 21.79
CA ALA A 58 -9.74 2.11 20.68
C ALA A 58 -10.01 1.04 19.61
N LEU A 59 -10.31 -0.19 20.02
CA LEU A 59 -10.69 -1.28 19.11
C LEU A 59 -12.02 -1.01 18.41
N GLU A 60 -13.04 -0.52 19.13
CA GLU A 60 -14.31 -0.11 18.53
C GLU A 60 -14.13 1.01 17.50
N HIS A 61 -13.28 2.00 17.78
CA HIS A 61 -12.97 3.07 16.85
C HIS A 61 -12.23 2.55 15.61
N ALA A 62 -11.24 1.67 15.78
CA ALA A 62 -10.53 1.04 14.67
C ALA A 62 -11.49 0.26 13.75
N ALA A 63 -12.38 -0.55 14.33
CA ALA A 63 -13.38 -1.29 13.59
C ALA A 63 -14.37 -0.36 12.87
N LYS A 64 -14.86 0.69 13.55
CA LYS A 64 -15.80 1.66 12.96
C LYS A 64 -15.19 2.45 11.79
N ILE A 65 -13.89 2.74 11.83
CA ILE A 65 -13.17 3.38 10.71
C ILE A 65 -13.00 2.41 9.53
N GLY A 66 -13.00 1.10 9.79
CA GLY A 66 -12.91 0.05 8.77
C GLY A 66 -11.53 -0.61 8.67
N PHE A 67 -10.69 -0.50 9.69
CA PHE A 67 -9.46 -1.28 9.75
C PHE A 67 -9.77 -2.75 10.04
N THR A 68 -9.02 -3.65 9.41
CA THR A 68 -9.09 -5.10 9.66
C THR A 68 -7.83 -5.64 10.33
N GLN A 69 -6.78 -4.82 10.44
CA GLN A 69 -5.50 -5.16 11.06
C GLN A 69 -5.18 -4.14 12.15
N VAL A 70 -4.83 -4.62 13.34
CA VAL A 70 -4.43 -3.78 14.48
C VAL A 70 -3.07 -4.21 15.02
N GLU A 71 -2.22 -3.22 15.31
CA GLU A 71 -0.96 -3.41 16.00
C GLU A 71 -1.05 -2.88 17.43
N PHE A 72 -0.78 -3.75 18.40
CA PHE A 72 -0.74 -3.39 19.82
C PHE A 72 0.61 -2.81 20.22
N TYR A 73 0.63 -2.06 21.32
CA TYR A 73 1.85 -1.64 22.01
C TYR A 73 1.69 -1.89 23.52
N SER A 74 2.78 -1.79 24.28
CA SER A 74 2.84 -2.16 25.71
C SER A 74 1.82 -1.45 26.61
N GLY A 75 1.31 -0.28 26.23
CA GLY A 75 0.27 0.43 26.99
C GLY A 75 -1.15 -0.10 26.76
N MET A 76 -1.37 -0.93 25.74
CA MET A 76 -2.67 -1.55 25.44
C MET A 76 -2.65 -3.08 25.54
N LEU A 77 -1.49 -3.70 25.40
CA LEU A 77 -1.26 -5.11 25.72
C LEU A 77 0.16 -5.23 26.30
N PRO A 78 0.34 -5.47 27.62
CA PRO A 78 1.67 -5.59 28.19
C PRO A 78 2.45 -6.79 27.64
N THR A 79 3.77 -6.66 27.50
CA THR A 79 4.63 -7.75 27.00
C THR A 79 4.74 -8.95 27.96
N ASN A 80 4.33 -8.75 29.21
CA ASN A 80 4.24 -9.78 30.25
C ASN A 80 2.78 -10.17 30.57
N ALA A 81 1.83 -9.86 29.68
CA ALA A 81 0.44 -10.28 29.83
C ALA A 81 0.32 -11.80 29.99
N SER A 82 -0.65 -12.25 30.78
CA SER A 82 -0.91 -13.68 30.95
C SER A 82 -1.49 -14.28 29.67
N ALA A 83 -1.41 -15.61 29.55
CA ALA A 83 -2.04 -16.33 28.44
C ALA A 83 -3.54 -16.05 28.36
N GLU A 84 -4.21 -15.96 29.51
CA GLU A 84 -5.64 -15.62 29.59
C GLU A 84 -5.93 -14.23 29.02
N THR A 85 -5.17 -13.20 29.41
CA THR A 85 -5.33 -11.84 28.87
C THR A 85 -5.05 -11.80 27.37
N ILE A 86 -4.07 -12.57 26.88
CA ILE A 86 -3.77 -12.67 25.45
C ILE A 86 -4.97 -13.28 24.71
N ASP A 87 -5.55 -14.37 25.23
CA ASP A 87 -6.69 -15.04 24.61
C ASP A 87 -7.95 -14.17 24.60
N GLU A 88 -8.22 -13.46 25.70
CA GLU A 88 -9.30 -12.48 25.78
C GLU A 88 -9.12 -11.34 24.78
N THR A 89 -7.89 -10.82 24.65
CA THR A 89 -7.58 -9.75 23.69
C THR A 89 -7.77 -10.24 22.25
N ARG A 90 -7.27 -11.44 21.93
CA ARG A 90 -7.46 -12.06 20.61
C ARG A 90 -8.94 -12.25 20.29
N LYS A 91 -9.73 -12.69 21.28
CA LYS A 91 -11.18 -12.83 21.14
C LYS A 91 -11.86 -11.49 20.90
N ALA A 92 -11.55 -10.45 21.68
CA ALA A 92 -12.14 -9.12 21.51
C ALA A 92 -11.85 -8.52 20.13
N VAL A 93 -10.62 -8.70 19.62
CA VAL A 93 -10.22 -8.25 18.28
C VAL A 93 -10.97 -9.04 17.19
N ALA A 94 -11.09 -10.36 17.35
CA ALA A 94 -11.78 -11.22 16.40
C ALA A 94 -13.30 -10.98 16.38
N ASP A 95 -13.92 -10.76 17.53
CA ASP A 95 -15.36 -10.45 17.66
C ASP A 95 -15.72 -9.13 16.94
N LEU A 96 -14.74 -8.23 16.76
CA LEU A 96 -14.86 -7.00 15.96
C LEU A 96 -14.50 -7.17 14.47
N GLY A 97 -14.22 -8.40 14.02
CA GLY A 97 -13.86 -8.69 12.63
C GLY A 97 -12.45 -8.22 12.23
N MET A 98 -11.57 -8.00 13.21
CA MET A 98 -10.18 -7.58 12.98
C MET A 98 -9.20 -8.72 13.33
N THR A 99 -7.93 -8.54 12.98
CA THR A 99 -6.82 -9.43 13.32
C THR A 99 -5.68 -8.63 13.95
N ILE A 100 -4.99 -9.23 14.93
CA ILE A 100 -3.75 -8.68 15.47
C ILE A 100 -2.62 -8.94 14.46
N SER A 101 -2.11 -7.89 13.82
CA SER A 101 -1.04 -8.01 12.81
C SER A 101 0.35 -8.06 13.43
N SER A 102 0.53 -7.37 14.56
CA SER A 102 1.84 -7.10 15.16
C SER A 102 1.71 -6.57 16.59
N HIS A 103 2.85 -6.50 17.28
CA HIS A 103 2.98 -5.86 18.58
C HIS A 103 4.29 -5.05 18.65
N GLY A 104 4.23 -3.77 18.99
CA GLY A 104 5.40 -2.90 19.10
C GLY A 104 5.04 -1.42 19.29
N VAL A 105 6.02 -0.53 19.50
CA VAL A 105 7.45 -0.81 19.70
C VAL A 105 7.70 -1.21 21.16
N ASN A 106 8.37 -2.34 21.36
CA ASN A 106 8.71 -2.82 22.71
C ASN A 106 10.09 -2.31 23.11
N HIS A 107 10.18 -1.64 24.26
CA HIS A 107 11.45 -1.33 24.91
C HIS A 107 11.81 -2.50 25.81
N VAL A 108 12.98 -3.09 25.55
CA VAL A 108 13.57 -4.19 26.34
C VAL A 108 14.36 -3.62 27.51
#